data_AF-A0A957WW51-F1
#
_entry.id   AF-A0A957WW51-F1
#
_cell.length_a   1.000
_cell.length_b   1.000
_cell.length_c   1.000
_cell.angle_alpha   90.00
_cell.angle_beta   90.00
_cell.angle_gamma   90.00
#
_symmetry.space_group_name_H-M   'P 1'
#
loop_
_entity.id
_entity.type
_entity.pdbx_description
1 polymer ?
#
loop_
_entity_poly.entity_id
_entity_poly.type
_entity_poly.pdbx_seq_one_letter_code
_entity_poly.pdbx_strand_id
1 'polypeptide(L)'
;MALLIGYVAYRFLKYQFATFTTELDQAVSQVDRLESQPEAALAQAQFHLRAARRVLQPYRPLANLIIPQAERLPALQPIASWWTFVDEATMAGESLLTAAQIGIRVAGAGQLAGLLDQMPLLEPPLAAAQDHFLRAQTARSGLDPGWMPASLAYRAETALAQWDTLAPLWQQNLAQTLRLVQTLPPALGNSRPITYLIIIQSSDNLRATGGFLTSVGTMRLERGRITDLNIRDVTEAEFSTQWTPEEGFLSPRIVPPDPVRRYLGLGHWVMRDGNWWADFPTTARQVTQFWQLAGGQPVDGVIGVTDQAIADLLAVAGPLSLADGETLNVNNMKVMAAQHIHSSQPSPVNKQSAFFQEVAVSLAPQLEQLPSERWSFLIQQFQTMARRHDLLLTSFDPNLAVAFHELGLDGALQGQTDDYIYLVEDNLAD
;
A
#
# COMPACT_ATOMS: atom_id res chain seq x y z
N MET A 1 -30.24 11.92 -42.29
CA MET A 1 -29.20 11.93 -41.21
C MET A 1 -29.05 10.56 -40.57
N ALA A 2 -30.09 9.95 -39.99
CA ALA A 2 -30.03 8.59 -39.40
C ALA A 2 -29.53 7.49 -40.37
N LEU A 3 -29.96 7.51 -41.64
CA LEU A 3 -29.47 6.57 -42.68
C LEU A 3 -27.98 6.75 -43.01
N LEU A 4 -27.47 7.98 -42.97
CA LEU A 4 -26.07 8.29 -43.22
C LEU A 4 -25.19 7.80 -42.04
N ILE A 5 -25.67 8.03 -40.82
CA ILE A 5 -25.08 7.53 -39.58
C ILE A 5 -25.01 6.00 -39.59
N GLY A 6 -26.11 5.33 -39.91
CA GLY A 6 -26.17 3.87 -40.02
C GLY A 6 -25.26 3.32 -41.12
N TYR A 7 -25.19 3.97 -42.28
CA TYR A 7 -24.31 3.55 -43.38
C TYR A 7 -22.82 3.67 -43.04
N VAL A 8 -22.40 4.72 -42.35
CA VAL A 8 -20.99 4.87 -41.97
C VAL A 8 -20.61 3.97 -40.79
N ALA A 9 -21.50 3.77 -39.82
CA ALA A 9 -21.32 2.76 -38.76
C ALA A 9 -21.17 1.35 -39.36
N TYR A 10 -22.01 1.02 -40.35
CA TYR A 10 -21.89 -0.22 -41.13
C TYR A 10 -20.55 -0.30 -41.89
N ARG A 11 -20.09 0.80 -42.49
CA ARG A 11 -18.78 0.83 -43.19
C ARG A 11 -17.61 0.61 -42.23
N PHE A 12 -17.62 1.23 -41.04
CA PHE A 12 -16.60 0.98 -40.01
C PHE A 12 -16.59 -0.50 -39.60
N LEU A 13 -17.76 -1.01 -39.19
CA LEU A 13 -17.93 -2.41 -38.78
C LEU A 13 -17.46 -3.38 -39.87
N LYS A 14 -17.85 -3.14 -41.12
CA LYS A 14 -17.55 -4.05 -42.22
C LYS A 14 -16.08 -4.03 -42.66
N TYR A 15 -15.42 -2.88 -42.66
CA TYR A 15 -14.13 -2.71 -43.34
C TYR A 15 -12.94 -2.47 -42.40
N GLN A 16 -13.18 -1.95 -41.19
CA GLN A 16 -12.12 -1.47 -40.31
C GLN A 16 -12.10 -2.18 -38.95
N PHE A 17 -13.23 -2.75 -38.53
CA PHE A 17 -13.33 -3.48 -37.27
C PHE A 17 -12.38 -4.67 -37.16
N ALA A 18 -12.24 -5.46 -38.23
CA ALA A 18 -11.32 -6.59 -38.22
C ALA A 18 -9.88 -6.13 -37.96
N THR A 19 -9.41 -5.11 -38.68
CA THR A 19 -8.09 -4.49 -38.47
C THR A 19 -7.96 -3.95 -37.05
N PHE A 20 -8.97 -3.25 -36.53
CA PHE A 20 -8.99 -2.77 -35.16
C PHE A 20 -8.81 -3.92 -34.14
N THR A 21 -9.60 -5.00 -34.25
CA THR A 21 -9.48 -6.16 -33.34
C THR A 21 -8.14 -6.87 -33.46
N THR A 22 -7.58 -6.97 -34.67
CA THR A 22 -6.26 -7.58 -34.87
C THR A 22 -5.15 -6.77 -34.21
N GLU A 23 -5.18 -5.44 -34.31
CA GLU A 23 -4.20 -4.60 -33.61
C GLU A 23 -4.34 -4.71 -32.08
N LEU A 24 -5.57 -4.83 -31.56
CA LEU A 24 -5.76 -5.10 -30.13
C LEU A 24 -5.21 -6.47 -29.71
N ASP A 25 -5.49 -7.53 -30.47
CA ASP A 25 -4.98 -8.88 -30.18
C ASP A 25 -3.45 -8.88 -30.17
N GLN A 26 -2.81 -8.17 -31.10
CA GLN A 26 -1.36 -8.03 -31.14
C GLN A 26 -0.82 -7.26 -29.93
N ALA A 27 -1.50 -6.19 -29.49
CA ALA A 27 -1.12 -5.47 -28.27
C ALA A 27 -1.21 -6.37 -27.03
N VAL A 28 -2.32 -7.11 -26.87
CA VAL A 28 -2.55 -8.02 -25.75
C VAL A 28 -1.55 -9.17 -25.75
N SER A 29 -1.18 -9.71 -26.92
CA SER A 29 -0.19 -10.79 -27.02
C SER A 29 1.22 -10.42 -26.52
N GLN A 30 1.49 -9.12 -26.29
CA GLN A 30 2.75 -8.68 -25.70
C GLN A 30 2.79 -8.82 -24.18
N VAL A 31 1.64 -9.01 -23.51
CA VAL A 31 1.55 -9.09 -22.05
C VAL A 31 2.43 -10.22 -21.51
N ASP A 32 2.40 -11.41 -22.14
CA ASP A 32 3.22 -12.56 -21.75
C ASP A 32 4.73 -12.30 -21.88
N ARG A 33 5.13 -11.31 -22.68
CA ARG A 33 6.54 -10.93 -22.87
C ARG A 33 7.02 -9.91 -21.86
N LEU A 34 6.14 -9.32 -21.06
CA LEU A 34 6.51 -8.30 -20.07
C LEU A 34 7.49 -8.83 -19.01
N GLU A 35 7.42 -10.11 -18.68
CA GLU A 35 8.33 -10.72 -17.70
C GLU A 35 9.77 -10.86 -18.22
N SER A 36 9.94 -11.12 -19.52
CA SER A 36 11.26 -11.42 -20.10
C SER A 36 11.88 -10.23 -20.84
N GLN A 37 11.07 -9.37 -21.47
CA GLN A 37 11.51 -8.25 -22.29
C GLN A 37 10.60 -7.02 -22.10
N PRO A 38 10.55 -6.44 -20.89
CA PRO A 38 9.55 -5.44 -20.52
C PRO A 38 9.53 -4.21 -21.43
N GLU A 39 10.70 -3.62 -21.74
CA GLU A 39 10.77 -2.42 -22.59
C GLU A 39 10.30 -2.69 -24.02
N ALA A 40 10.76 -3.78 -24.62
CA ALA A 40 10.39 -4.15 -25.99
C ALA A 40 8.91 -4.53 -26.09
N ALA A 41 8.40 -5.29 -25.10
CA ALA A 41 7.00 -5.68 -25.01
C ALA A 41 6.08 -4.44 -24.87
N LEU A 42 6.42 -3.50 -23.98
CA LEU A 42 5.66 -2.25 -23.83
C LEU A 42 5.69 -1.40 -25.09
N ALA A 43 6.83 -1.29 -25.76
CA ALA A 43 6.94 -0.54 -27.01
C ALA A 43 6.08 -1.15 -28.13
N GLN A 44 6.08 -2.48 -28.26
CA GLN A 44 5.23 -3.20 -29.22
C GLN A 44 3.74 -3.07 -28.87
N ALA A 45 3.38 -3.23 -27.59
CA ALA A 45 2.00 -3.05 -27.13
C ALA A 45 1.50 -1.63 -27.43
N GLN A 46 2.32 -0.61 -27.17
CA GLN A 46 1.97 0.78 -27.44
C GLN A 46 1.86 1.06 -28.95
N PHE A 47 2.72 0.45 -29.76
CA PHE A 47 2.63 0.55 -31.22
C PHE A 47 1.29 0.02 -31.74
N HIS A 48 0.93 -1.20 -31.35
CA HIS A 48 -0.32 -1.85 -31.78
C HIS A 48 -1.56 -1.14 -31.24
N LEU A 49 -1.54 -0.68 -29.98
CA LEU A 49 -2.65 0.09 -29.42
C LEU A 49 -2.86 1.43 -30.15
N ARG A 50 -1.77 2.12 -30.51
CA ARG A 50 -1.85 3.34 -31.35
C ARG A 50 -2.32 3.04 -32.77
N ALA A 51 -1.93 1.90 -33.35
CA ALA A 51 -2.43 1.47 -34.64
C ALA A 51 -3.95 1.22 -34.59
N ALA A 52 -4.45 0.53 -33.56
CA ALA A 52 -5.87 0.36 -33.31
C ALA A 52 -6.60 1.71 -33.21
N ARG A 53 -6.05 2.69 -32.48
CA ARG A 53 -6.63 4.05 -32.41
C ARG A 53 -6.65 4.77 -33.75
N ARG A 54 -5.62 4.61 -34.59
CA ARG A 54 -5.61 5.22 -35.94
C ARG A 54 -6.73 4.68 -36.82
N VAL A 55 -7.16 3.43 -36.61
CA VAL A 55 -8.33 2.86 -37.29
C VAL A 55 -9.63 3.56 -36.85
N LEU A 56 -9.72 3.99 -35.59
CA LEU A 56 -10.88 4.71 -35.04
C LEU A 56 -10.93 6.19 -35.43
N GLN A 57 -9.77 6.86 -35.54
CA GLN A 57 -9.69 8.32 -35.74
C GLN A 57 -10.58 8.90 -36.85
N PRO A 58 -10.63 8.31 -38.07
CA PRO A 58 -11.48 8.83 -39.16
C PRO A 58 -12.98 8.86 -38.83
N TYR A 59 -13.41 8.04 -37.86
CA TYR A 59 -14.82 7.87 -37.47
C TYR A 59 -15.19 8.66 -36.21
N ARG A 60 -14.22 9.29 -35.53
CA ARG A 60 -14.46 10.10 -34.33
C ARG A 60 -15.45 11.26 -34.54
N PRO A 61 -15.45 12.01 -35.66
CA PRO A 61 -16.46 13.04 -35.89
C PRO A 61 -17.90 12.50 -35.91
N LEU A 62 -18.09 11.24 -36.34
CA LEU A 62 -19.41 10.59 -36.29
C LEU A 62 -19.81 10.23 -34.87
N ALA A 63 -18.88 9.71 -34.07
CA ALA A 63 -19.16 9.43 -32.67
C ALA A 63 -19.60 10.68 -31.91
N ASN A 64 -18.91 11.80 -32.13
CA ASN A 64 -19.29 13.11 -31.56
C ASN A 64 -20.71 13.55 -31.96
N LEU A 65 -21.23 13.06 -33.09
CA LEU A 65 -22.58 13.32 -33.54
C LEU A 65 -23.61 12.29 -33.01
N ILE A 66 -23.22 11.03 -32.85
CA ILE A 66 -24.09 9.92 -32.43
C ILE A 66 -24.30 9.92 -30.91
N ILE A 67 -23.23 10.07 -30.12
CA ILE A 67 -23.26 9.93 -28.67
C ILE A 67 -24.26 10.90 -28.02
N PRO A 68 -24.26 12.22 -28.32
CA PRO A 68 -25.23 13.14 -27.71
C PRO A 68 -26.68 12.90 -28.15
N GLN A 69 -26.88 12.23 -29.29
CA GLN A 69 -28.22 11.94 -29.82
C GLN A 69 -28.80 10.64 -29.23
N ALA A 70 -27.95 9.77 -28.66
CA ALA A 70 -28.38 8.50 -28.08
C ALA A 70 -29.32 8.66 -26.88
N GLU A 71 -29.24 9.77 -26.16
CA GLU A 71 -30.19 10.12 -25.09
C GLU A 71 -31.61 10.36 -25.63
N ARG A 72 -31.72 10.88 -26.86
CA ARG A 72 -33.00 11.23 -27.51
C ARG A 72 -33.53 10.11 -28.41
N LEU A 73 -32.63 9.26 -28.89
CA LEU A 73 -32.92 8.19 -29.84
C LEU A 73 -32.35 6.87 -29.32
N PRO A 74 -33.14 6.07 -28.57
CA PRO A 74 -32.70 4.80 -27.98
C PRO A 74 -32.14 3.80 -29.00
N ALA A 75 -32.54 3.88 -30.27
CA ALA A 75 -31.98 3.04 -31.33
C ALA A 75 -30.48 3.28 -31.60
N LEU A 76 -29.93 4.44 -31.19
CA LEU A 76 -28.51 4.76 -31.33
C LEU A 76 -27.69 4.34 -30.11
N GLN A 77 -28.33 3.98 -28.99
CA GLN A 77 -27.64 3.63 -27.75
C GLN A 77 -26.59 2.51 -27.93
N PRO A 78 -26.90 1.37 -28.58
CA PRO A 78 -25.91 0.31 -28.74
C PRO A 78 -24.65 0.75 -29.51
N ILE A 79 -24.82 1.61 -30.52
CA ILE A 79 -23.72 2.15 -31.32
C ILE A 79 -22.91 3.17 -30.51
N ALA A 80 -23.59 4.05 -29.77
CA ALA A 80 -22.96 5.05 -28.92
C ALA A 80 -22.16 4.43 -27.78
N SER A 81 -22.75 3.44 -27.09
CA SER A 81 -22.09 2.68 -26.03
C SER A 81 -20.89 1.91 -26.58
N TRP A 82 -21.01 1.30 -27.77
CA TRP A 82 -19.89 0.57 -28.38
C TRP A 82 -18.71 1.49 -28.67
N TRP A 83 -18.99 2.65 -29.27
CA TRP A 83 -17.95 3.62 -29.54
C TRP A 83 -17.27 4.12 -28.26
N THR A 84 -18.08 4.47 -27.26
CA THR A 84 -17.59 4.97 -25.97
C THR A 84 -16.72 3.91 -25.30
N PHE A 85 -17.17 2.66 -25.23
CA PHE A 85 -16.40 1.56 -24.66
C PHE A 85 -15.04 1.40 -25.34
N VAL A 86 -15.02 1.34 -26.68
CA VAL A 86 -13.79 1.12 -27.44
C VAL A 86 -12.81 2.30 -27.31
N ASP A 87 -13.28 3.54 -27.40
CA ASP A 87 -12.40 4.72 -27.25
C ASP A 87 -11.85 4.81 -25.82
N GLU A 88 -12.69 4.66 -24.82
CA GLU A 88 -12.29 4.76 -23.41
C GLU A 88 -11.37 3.59 -23.00
N ALA A 89 -11.66 2.35 -23.41
CA ALA A 89 -10.79 1.20 -23.11
C ALA A 89 -9.40 1.33 -23.75
N THR A 90 -9.32 1.85 -24.98
CA THR A 90 -8.03 2.09 -25.63
C THR A 90 -7.27 3.27 -25.00
N MET A 91 -7.95 4.31 -24.54
CA MET A 91 -7.33 5.41 -23.79
C MET A 91 -6.83 4.97 -22.41
N ALA A 92 -7.56 4.09 -21.73
CA ALA A 92 -7.11 3.49 -20.48
C ALA A 92 -5.82 2.69 -20.70
N GLY A 93 -5.80 1.81 -21.71
CA GLY A 93 -4.62 1.04 -22.08
C GLY A 93 -3.39 1.90 -22.41
N GLU A 94 -3.55 3.01 -23.14
CA GLU A 94 -2.42 3.86 -23.50
C GLU A 94 -1.86 4.62 -22.28
N SER A 95 -2.76 5.05 -21.40
CA SER A 95 -2.37 5.71 -20.14
C SER A 95 -1.63 4.73 -19.22
N LEU A 96 -2.08 3.47 -19.13
CA LEU A 96 -1.39 2.39 -18.41
C LEU A 96 -0.02 2.08 -19.00
N LEU A 97 0.10 1.97 -20.33
CA LEU A 97 1.40 1.73 -20.98
C LEU A 97 2.37 2.90 -20.75
N THR A 98 1.85 4.13 -20.72
CA THR A 98 2.65 5.33 -20.38
C THR A 98 3.12 5.27 -18.93
N ALA A 99 2.23 4.92 -17.98
CA ALA A 99 2.59 4.71 -16.59
C ALA A 99 3.63 3.59 -16.45
N ALA A 100 3.49 2.48 -17.15
CA ALA A 100 4.46 1.37 -17.13
C ALA A 100 5.84 1.77 -17.66
N GLN A 101 5.90 2.56 -18.75
CA GLN A 101 7.15 3.10 -19.28
C GLN A 101 7.84 4.08 -18.32
N ILE A 102 7.06 4.87 -17.58
CA ILE A 102 7.60 5.69 -16.49
C ILE A 102 8.07 4.77 -15.35
N GLY A 103 7.28 3.76 -15.00
CA GLY A 103 7.57 2.81 -13.91
C GLY A 103 8.88 2.06 -14.10
N ILE A 104 9.20 1.61 -15.32
CA ILE A 104 10.50 1.00 -15.63
C ILE A 104 11.65 1.98 -15.38
N ARG A 105 11.49 3.24 -15.81
CA ARG A 105 12.52 4.28 -15.60
C ARG A 105 12.68 4.62 -14.12
N VAL A 106 11.57 4.70 -13.38
CA VAL A 106 11.53 4.94 -11.94
C VAL A 106 12.20 3.78 -11.19
N ALA A 107 11.92 2.53 -11.58
CA ALA A 107 12.58 1.35 -11.01
C ALA A 107 14.09 1.33 -11.31
N GLY A 108 14.50 1.85 -12.48
CA GLY A 108 15.90 2.04 -12.85
C GLY A 108 16.59 3.23 -12.17
N ALA A 109 15.90 4.05 -11.38
CA ALA A 109 16.46 5.22 -10.70
C ALA A 109 17.43 4.86 -9.55
N GLY A 110 17.60 3.57 -9.25
CA GLY A 110 18.54 3.09 -8.23
C GLY A 110 17.94 3.16 -6.82
N GLN A 111 18.47 4.05 -5.98
CA GLN A 111 18.13 4.12 -4.55
C GLN A 111 16.72 4.66 -4.29
N LEU A 112 16.17 4.36 -3.10
CA LEU A 112 14.81 4.73 -2.68
C LEU A 112 14.49 6.22 -2.87
N ALA A 113 15.42 7.11 -2.52
CA ALA A 113 15.23 8.56 -2.68
C ALA A 113 15.01 8.97 -4.14
N GLY A 114 15.75 8.37 -5.09
CA GLY A 114 15.61 8.64 -6.51
C GLY A 114 14.27 8.16 -7.08
N LEU A 115 13.76 7.01 -6.57
CA LEU A 115 12.42 6.56 -6.89
C LEU A 115 11.37 7.55 -6.37
N LEU A 116 11.46 7.99 -5.11
CA LEU A 116 10.45 8.89 -4.53
C LEU A 116 10.35 10.23 -5.25
N ASP A 117 11.46 10.74 -5.76
CA ASP A 117 11.48 11.96 -6.57
C ASP A 117 10.77 11.80 -7.92
N GLN A 118 10.77 10.59 -8.48
CA GLN A 118 10.15 10.31 -9.77
C GLN A 118 8.75 9.68 -9.67
N MET A 119 8.38 9.12 -8.51
CA MET A 119 7.06 8.53 -8.28
C MET A 119 5.89 9.46 -8.64
N PRO A 120 5.91 10.78 -8.33
CA PRO A 120 4.84 11.68 -8.72
C PRO A 120 4.59 11.74 -10.24
N LEU A 121 5.56 11.37 -11.07
CA LEU A 121 5.39 11.30 -12.53
C LEU A 121 4.46 10.16 -12.96
N LEU A 122 4.23 9.16 -12.10
CA LEU A 122 3.30 8.06 -12.34
C LEU A 122 1.84 8.46 -12.13
N GLU A 123 1.58 9.48 -11.30
CA GLU A 123 0.24 9.82 -10.87
C GLU A 123 -0.66 10.25 -12.04
N PRO A 124 -0.27 11.20 -12.93
CA PRO A 124 -1.15 11.65 -14.00
C PRO A 124 -1.59 10.55 -14.98
N PRO A 125 -0.69 9.68 -15.50
CA PRO A 125 -1.12 8.60 -16.39
C PRO A 125 -1.90 7.49 -15.67
N LEU A 126 -1.66 7.22 -14.38
CA LEU A 126 -2.46 6.27 -13.62
C LEU A 126 -3.88 6.81 -13.33
N ALA A 127 -4.00 8.09 -12.97
CA ALA A 127 -5.29 8.74 -12.78
C ALA A 127 -6.09 8.77 -14.09
N ALA A 128 -5.45 9.16 -15.20
CA ALA A 128 -6.07 9.12 -16.52
C ALA A 128 -6.52 7.71 -16.90
N ALA A 129 -5.68 6.70 -16.66
CA ALA A 129 -6.04 5.31 -16.88
C ALA A 129 -7.30 4.91 -16.09
N GLN A 130 -7.38 5.29 -14.82
CA GLN A 130 -8.51 4.96 -13.94
C GLN A 130 -9.80 5.61 -14.43
N ASP A 131 -9.76 6.89 -14.77
CA ASP A 131 -10.92 7.62 -15.28
C ASP A 131 -11.44 7.01 -16.59
N HIS A 132 -10.54 6.73 -17.53
CA HIS A 132 -10.89 6.08 -18.80
C HIS A 132 -11.44 4.67 -18.58
N PHE A 133 -10.84 3.91 -17.66
CA PHE A 133 -11.31 2.58 -17.32
C PHE A 133 -12.73 2.58 -16.74
N LEU A 134 -13.03 3.50 -15.82
CA LEU A 134 -14.38 3.62 -15.23
C LEU A 134 -15.44 4.02 -16.28
N ARG A 135 -15.09 4.93 -17.20
CA ARG A 135 -15.98 5.28 -18.33
C ARG A 135 -16.19 4.09 -19.28
N ALA A 136 -15.14 3.33 -19.58
CA ALA A 136 -15.25 2.10 -20.35
C ALA A 136 -16.16 1.07 -19.66
N GLN A 137 -15.96 0.82 -18.36
CA GLN A 137 -16.78 -0.09 -17.57
C GLN A 137 -18.26 0.32 -17.54
N THR A 138 -18.52 1.63 -17.45
CA THR A 138 -19.89 2.17 -17.52
C THR A 138 -20.50 1.90 -18.90
N ALA A 139 -19.79 2.21 -19.98
CA ALA A 139 -20.24 1.94 -21.35
C ALA A 139 -20.47 0.44 -21.61
N ARG A 140 -19.61 -0.43 -21.07
CA ARG A 140 -19.73 -1.89 -21.15
C ARG A 140 -21.08 -2.39 -20.66
N SER A 141 -21.64 -1.82 -19.59
CA SER A 141 -22.93 -2.24 -19.02
C SER A 141 -24.11 -2.08 -19.98
N GLY A 142 -24.02 -1.14 -20.94
CA GLY A 142 -25.05 -0.88 -21.95
C GLY A 142 -24.84 -1.61 -23.29
N LEU A 143 -23.85 -2.50 -23.37
CA LEU A 143 -23.52 -3.20 -24.62
C LEU A 143 -24.27 -4.51 -24.81
N ASP A 144 -24.98 -4.58 -25.93
CA ASP A 144 -25.46 -5.80 -26.56
C ASP A 144 -24.86 -5.88 -27.98
N PRO A 145 -24.01 -6.86 -28.33
CA PRO A 145 -23.45 -7.01 -29.68
C PRO A 145 -24.45 -7.46 -30.76
N GLY A 146 -25.69 -7.80 -30.41
CA GLY A 146 -26.68 -8.41 -31.32
C GLY A 146 -27.10 -7.57 -32.53
N TRP A 147 -26.81 -6.27 -32.53
CA TRP A 147 -27.02 -5.38 -33.69
C TRP A 147 -25.91 -5.48 -34.75
N MET A 148 -24.79 -6.13 -34.43
CA MET A 148 -23.65 -6.29 -35.34
C MET A 148 -23.82 -7.50 -36.28
N PRO A 149 -23.18 -7.50 -37.47
CA PRO A 149 -22.99 -8.71 -38.27
C PRO A 149 -22.37 -9.85 -37.46
N ALA A 150 -22.82 -11.10 -37.68
CA ALA A 150 -22.47 -12.25 -36.85
C ALA A 150 -20.96 -12.48 -36.62
N SER A 151 -20.13 -12.27 -37.64
CA SER A 151 -18.67 -12.42 -37.52
C SER A 151 -18.02 -11.36 -36.64
N LEU A 152 -18.63 -10.18 -36.54
CA LEU A 152 -18.18 -9.07 -35.70
C LEU A 152 -18.76 -9.19 -34.29
N ALA A 153 -20.03 -9.60 -34.18
CA ALA A 153 -20.68 -9.93 -32.91
C ALA A 153 -19.87 -10.98 -32.14
N TYR A 154 -19.47 -12.08 -32.80
CA TYR A 154 -18.64 -13.12 -32.17
C TYR A 154 -17.30 -12.60 -31.62
N ARG A 155 -16.60 -11.74 -32.38
CA ARG A 155 -15.34 -11.12 -31.94
C ARG A 155 -15.56 -10.15 -30.79
N ALA A 156 -16.61 -9.33 -30.87
CA ALA A 156 -17.01 -8.41 -29.82
C ALA A 156 -17.34 -9.16 -28.53
N GLU A 157 -18.20 -10.19 -28.60
CA GLU A 157 -18.58 -11.03 -27.46
C GLU A 157 -17.35 -11.66 -26.79
N THR A 158 -16.41 -12.20 -27.57
CA THR A 158 -15.16 -12.79 -27.06
C THR A 158 -14.32 -11.75 -26.30
N ALA A 159 -14.13 -10.56 -26.87
CA ALA A 159 -13.36 -9.48 -26.25
C ALA A 159 -14.07 -8.92 -25.00
N LEU A 160 -15.39 -8.77 -25.04
CA LEU A 160 -16.19 -8.30 -23.89
C LEU A 160 -16.16 -9.31 -22.74
N ALA A 161 -16.22 -10.62 -23.03
CA ALA A 161 -16.11 -11.66 -22.01
C ALA A 161 -14.74 -11.66 -21.32
N GLN A 162 -13.66 -11.44 -22.09
CA GLN A 162 -12.32 -11.25 -21.53
C GLN A 162 -12.24 -9.99 -20.66
N TRP A 163 -12.80 -8.87 -21.14
CA TRP A 163 -12.91 -7.64 -20.36
C TRP A 163 -13.63 -7.90 -19.03
N ASP A 164 -14.82 -8.49 -19.05
CA ASP A 164 -15.62 -8.71 -17.83
C ASP A 164 -14.90 -9.61 -16.81
N THR A 165 -14.12 -10.58 -17.29
CA THR A 165 -13.32 -11.46 -16.43
C THR A 165 -12.20 -10.70 -15.74
N LEU A 166 -11.53 -9.80 -16.46
CA LEU A 166 -10.33 -9.13 -15.97
C LEU A 166 -10.63 -7.80 -15.28
N ALA A 167 -11.66 -7.08 -15.72
CA ALA A 167 -11.96 -5.72 -15.31
C ALA A 167 -11.99 -5.51 -13.79
N PRO A 168 -12.60 -6.40 -12.97
CA PRO A 168 -12.58 -6.23 -11.51
C PRO A 168 -11.15 -6.23 -10.93
N LEU A 169 -10.28 -7.11 -11.42
CA LEU A 169 -8.87 -7.18 -10.99
C LEU A 169 -8.10 -5.93 -11.41
N TRP A 170 -8.31 -5.45 -12.65
CA TRP A 170 -7.69 -4.21 -13.12
C TRP A 170 -8.14 -3.01 -12.31
N GLN A 171 -9.44 -2.89 -12.04
CA GLN A 171 -9.98 -1.80 -11.24
C GLN A 171 -9.36 -1.76 -9.84
N GLN A 172 -9.29 -2.91 -9.18
CA GLN A 172 -8.69 -3.05 -7.85
C GLN A 172 -7.20 -2.70 -7.88
N ASN A 173 -6.42 -3.32 -8.78
CA ASN A 173 -4.97 -3.12 -8.86
C ASN A 173 -4.61 -1.68 -9.23
N LEU A 174 -5.34 -1.06 -10.15
CA LEU A 174 -5.12 0.32 -10.55
C LEU A 174 -5.44 1.31 -9.43
N ALA A 175 -6.55 1.09 -8.72
CA ALA A 175 -6.91 1.90 -7.56
C ALA A 175 -5.83 1.79 -6.46
N GLN A 176 -5.40 0.58 -6.11
CA GLN A 176 -4.33 0.36 -5.14
C GLN A 176 -3.01 0.98 -5.58
N THR A 177 -2.63 0.83 -6.85
CA THR A 177 -1.39 1.42 -7.39
C THR A 177 -1.42 2.94 -7.32
N LEU A 178 -2.53 3.57 -7.72
CA LEU A 178 -2.69 5.03 -7.64
C LEU A 178 -2.60 5.50 -6.18
N ARG A 179 -3.27 4.80 -5.26
CA ARG A 179 -3.18 5.10 -3.83
C ARG A 179 -1.75 5.01 -3.30
N LEU A 180 -1.01 3.96 -3.65
CA LEU A 180 0.40 3.82 -3.27
C LEU A 180 1.25 4.97 -3.80
N VAL A 181 1.07 5.33 -5.08
CA VAL A 181 1.82 6.43 -5.71
C VAL A 181 1.55 7.78 -5.03
N GLN A 182 0.32 8.02 -4.60
CA GLN A 182 -0.06 9.25 -3.89
C GLN A 182 0.39 9.25 -2.42
N THR A 183 0.50 8.09 -1.79
CA THR A 183 0.71 7.95 -0.34
C THR A 183 2.19 7.81 0.05
N LEU A 184 2.97 7.03 -0.72
CA LEU A 184 4.35 6.72 -0.35
C LEU A 184 5.25 7.97 -0.27
N PRO A 185 5.22 8.92 -1.24
CA PRO A 185 6.07 10.11 -1.14
C PRO A 185 5.85 10.96 0.13
N PRO A 186 4.61 11.37 0.50
CA PRO A 186 4.40 12.09 1.75
C PRO A 186 4.71 11.22 2.97
N ALA A 187 4.33 9.93 2.99
CA ALA A 187 4.60 9.03 4.11
C ALA A 187 6.11 8.85 4.42
N LEU A 188 6.96 9.00 3.40
CA LEU A 188 8.42 8.91 3.51
C LEU A 188 9.11 10.29 3.57
N GLY A 189 8.34 11.34 3.84
CA GLY A 189 8.86 12.67 4.12
C GLY A 189 9.34 13.45 2.90
N ASN A 190 8.79 13.19 1.71
CA ASN A 190 9.16 13.93 0.49
C ASN A 190 8.63 15.38 0.48
N SER A 191 7.43 15.62 1.02
CA SER A 191 6.83 16.97 1.08
C SER A 191 7.35 17.81 2.25
N ARG A 192 7.57 17.15 3.39
CA ARG A 192 8.17 17.70 4.61
C ARG A 192 8.77 16.56 5.40
N PRO A 193 9.71 16.81 6.31
CA PRO A 193 10.13 15.78 7.24
C PRO A 193 8.97 15.23 8.06
N ILE A 194 8.98 13.92 8.29
CA ILE A 194 7.99 13.19 9.08
C ILE A 194 8.69 12.44 10.20
N THR A 195 8.15 12.49 11.41
CA THR A 195 8.65 11.73 12.56
C THR A 195 7.62 10.71 13.00
N TYR A 196 7.95 9.42 12.93
CA TYR A 196 7.13 8.36 13.49
C TYR A 196 7.63 7.96 14.88
N LEU A 197 6.70 7.64 15.77
CA LEU A 197 7.00 6.85 16.97
C LEU A 197 7.09 5.38 16.55
N ILE A 198 8.19 4.71 16.87
CA ILE A 198 8.38 3.29 16.63
C ILE A 198 8.14 2.55 17.93
N ILE A 199 7.30 1.53 17.91
CA ILE A 199 7.16 0.57 19.01
C ILE A 199 7.56 -0.82 18.54
N ILE A 200 8.43 -1.46 19.33
CA ILE A 200 8.91 -2.82 19.10
C ILE A 200 8.18 -3.77 20.05
N GLN A 201 7.57 -4.78 19.47
CA GLN A 201 6.71 -5.74 20.16
C GLN A 201 7.38 -7.12 20.20
N SER A 202 7.47 -7.72 21.38
CA SER A 202 7.89 -9.11 21.52
C SER A 202 6.66 -10.01 21.43
N SER A 203 6.67 -10.92 20.45
CA SER A 203 5.61 -11.92 20.28
C SER A 203 5.65 -13.04 21.34
N ASP A 204 6.65 -13.07 22.22
CA ASP A 204 6.74 -14.05 23.32
C ASP A 204 5.68 -13.80 24.41
N ASN A 205 5.22 -12.55 24.53
CA ASN A 205 4.17 -12.14 25.46
C ASN A 205 3.01 -11.52 24.66
N LEU A 206 1.87 -12.20 24.66
CA LEU A 206 0.71 -11.82 23.86
C LEU A 206 0.08 -10.49 24.30
N ARG A 207 -0.05 -9.57 23.34
CA ARG A 207 -0.85 -8.35 23.46
C ARG A 207 -1.62 -8.12 22.17
N ALA A 208 -2.67 -7.32 22.25
CA ALA A 208 -3.65 -7.16 21.18
C ALA A 208 -3.10 -6.70 19.81
N THR A 209 -1.93 -6.05 19.76
CA THR A 209 -1.36 -5.47 18.53
C THR A 209 -0.08 -6.12 18.02
N GLY A 210 0.28 -7.31 18.53
CA GLY A 210 1.46 -8.06 18.08
C GLY A 210 2.37 -8.55 19.22
N GLY A 211 2.28 -7.96 20.41
CA GLY A 211 3.00 -8.44 21.59
C GLY A 211 3.34 -7.37 22.61
N PHE A 212 4.06 -7.75 23.66
CA PHE A 212 4.50 -6.84 24.72
C PHE A 212 5.42 -5.74 24.16
N LEU A 213 5.16 -4.47 24.50
CA LEU A 213 6.01 -3.38 24.03
C LEU A 213 7.32 -3.42 24.81
N THR A 214 8.42 -3.70 24.12
CA THR A 214 9.74 -3.85 24.74
C THR A 214 10.58 -2.59 24.59
N SER A 215 10.45 -1.92 23.45
CA SER A 215 11.21 -0.71 23.13
C SER A 215 10.34 0.30 22.40
N VAL A 216 10.68 1.57 22.58
CA VAL A 216 10.02 2.68 21.93
C VAL A 216 11.04 3.68 21.45
N GLY A 217 10.72 4.43 20.41
CA GLY A 217 11.66 5.38 19.85
C GLY A 217 11.08 6.25 18.77
N THR A 218 11.90 7.10 18.18
CA THR A 218 11.50 7.93 17.05
C THR A 218 12.34 7.64 15.83
N MET A 219 11.70 7.64 14.67
CA MET A 219 12.34 7.61 13.36
C MET A 219 11.92 8.83 12.57
N ARG A 220 12.88 9.66 12.18
CA ARG A 220 12.65 10.85 11.36
C ARG A 220 13.06 10.59 9.91
N LEU A 221 12.09 10.71 9.01
CA LEU A 221 12.27 10.57 7.57
C LEU A 221 12.27 11.93 6.87
N GLU A 222 13.20 12.10 5.94
CA GLU A 222 13.27 13.26 5.05
C GLU A 222 13.68 12.80 3.66
N ARG A 223 12.80 13.00 2.67
CA ARG A 223 13.02 12.59 1.27
C ARG A 223 13.43 11.12 1.12
N GLY A 224 12.80 10.23 1.89
CA GLY A 224 13.08 8.79 1.90
C GLY A 224 14.34 8.37 2.64
N ARG A 225 14.97 9.26 3.42
CA ARG A 225 16.13 8.95 4.24
C ARG A 225 15.81 9.08 5.71
N ILE A 226 16.32 8.15 6.50
CA ILE A 226 16.31 8.16 7.95
C ILE A 226 17.39 9.15 8.39
N THR A 227 16.96 10.32 8.87
CA THR A 227 17.83 11.41 9.33
C THR A 227 18.08 11.37 10.83
N ASP A 228 17.19 10.72 11.58
CA ASP A 228 17.34 10.48 13.01
C ASP A 228 16.63 9.16 13.36
N LEU A 229 17.26 8.36 14.20
CA LEU A 229 16.73 7.08 14.67
C LEU A 229 17.21 6.82 16.09
N ASN A 230 16.26 6.79 17.01
CA ASN A 230 16.52 6.61 18.43
C ASN A 230 15.49 5.64 19.00
N ILE A 231 15.92 4.45 19.36
CA ILE A 231 15.17 3.42 20.08
C ILE A 231 15.78 3.31 21.48
N ARG A 232 14.90 3.25 22.47
CA ARG A 232 15.24 3.07 23.88
C ARG A 232 14.27 2.11 24.54
N ASP A 233 14.59 1.75 25.77
CA ASP A 233 13.70 0.90 26.56
C ASP A 233 12.38 1.60 26.83
N VAL A 234 11.28 0.84 26.75
CA VAL A 234 9.95 1.36 27.04
C VAL A 234 9.86 1.95 28.45
N THR A 235 10.55 1.36 29.44
CA THR A 235 10.56 1.81 30.84
C THR A 235 11.34 3.11 31.04
N GLU A 236 12.31 3.41 30.18
CA GLU A 236 13.02 4.72 30.17
C GLU A 236 12.14 5.83 29.58
N ALA A 237 11.20 5.47 28.72
CA ALA A 237 10.21 6.35 28.13
C ALA A 237 8.87 6.34 28.89
N GLU A 238 8.81 5.63 30.03
CA GLU A 238 7.69 5.71 30.96
C GLU A 238 7.93 6.89 31.90
N PHE A 239 6.91 7.76 32.03
CA PHE A 239 6.94 8.74 33.11
C PHE A 239 6.93 8.00 34.43
N SER A 240 7.89 8.31 35.31
CA SER A 240 8.10 7.63 36.59
C SER A 240 6.78 7.32 37.30
N THR A 241 6.44 6.03 37.36
CA THR A 241 5.44 5.49 38.29
C THR A 241 6.04 5.26 39.66
N GLN A 242 7.12 5.96 40.03
CA GLN A 242 7.64 5.88 41.39
C GLN A 242 6.50 6.25 42.33
N TRP A 243 6.09 5.24 43.07
CA TRP A 243 5.27 5.39 44.22
C TRP A 243 6.21 5.80 45.34
N THR A 244 5.99 6.97 45.93
CA THR A 244 6.60 7.30 47.21
C THR A 244 5.56 7.09 48.32
N PRO A 245 5.96 6.64 49.52
CA PRO A 245 5.04 6.54 50.66
C PRO A 245 4.37 7.87 51.01
N GLU A 246 5.00 8.98 50.65
CA GLU A 246 4.62 10.35 51.01
C GLU A 246 3.73 11.03 49.95
N GLU A 247 3.96 10.76 48.66
CA GLU A 247 3.28 11.46 47.55
C GLU A 247 2.37 10.53 46.74
N GLY A 248 2.39 9.21 47.00
CA GLY A 248 1.73 8.22 46.16
C GLY A 248 2.41 8.10 44.80
N PHE A 249 1.66 7.74 43.75
CA PHE A 249 2.20 7.79 42.39
C PHE A 249 2.36 9.24 41.95
N LEU A 250 3.55 9.62 41.49
CA LEU A 250 3.92 10.99 41.12
C LEU A 250 3.30 11.52 39.82
N SER A 251 2.39 10.80 39.17
CA SER A 251 2.00 11.02 37.77
C SER A 251 0.52 11.45 37.62
N PRO A 252 0.15 12.26 36.61
CA PRO A 252 -1.22 12.32 36.14
C PRO A 252 -1.66 10.90 35.74
N ARG A 253 -2.53 10.28 36.54
CA ARG A 253 -2.99 8.92 36.28
C ARG A 253 -3.75 8.89 34.96
N ILE A 254 -3.13 8.38 33.89
CA ILE A 254 -3.93 7.80 32.81
C ILE A 254 -4.72 6.68 33.45
N VAL A 255 -6.03 6.80 33.40
CA VAL A 255 -6.92 5.80 33.97
C VAL A 255 -6.87 4.58 33.05
N PRO A 256 -6.50 3.39 33.56
CA PRO A 256 -6.51 2.20 32.74
C PRO A 256 -7.93 1.93 32.21
N PRO A 257 -8.06 1.20 31.08
CA PRO A 257 -9.35 0.75 30.58
C PRO A 257 -10.18 0.08 31.70
N ASP A 258 -11.50 0.27 31.69
CA ASP A 258 -12.36 -0.23 32.78
C ASP A 258 -12.19 -1.72 33.08
N PRO A 259 -12.08 -2.63 32.07
CA PRO A 259 -11.83 -4.04 32.33
C PRO A 259 -10.50 -4.28 33.04
N VAL A 260 -9.42 -3.64 32.60
CA VAL A 260 -8.10 -3.73 33.21
C VAL A 260 -8.17 -3.29 34.68
N ARG A 261 -8.79 -2.12 34.94
CA ARG A 261 -8.95 -1.58 36.30
C ARG A 261 -9.76 -2.52 37.20
N ARG A 262 -10.88 -3.05 36.69
CA ARG A 262 -11.87 -3.80 37.47
C ARG A 262 -11.42 -5.23 37.76
N TYR A 263 -10.77 -5.88 36.80
CA TYR A 263 -10.48 -7.31 36.88
C TYR A 263 -9.02 -7.61 37.18
N LEU A 264 -8.07 -6.76 36.77
CA LEU A 264 -6.64 -6.96 37.04
C LEU A 264 -6.15 -6.18 38.27
N GLY A 265 -6.93 -5.23 38.78
CA GLY A 265 -6.59 -4.46 39.98
C GLY A 265 -5.36 -3.58 39.81
N LEU A 266 -4.92 -3.32 38.57
CA LEU A 266 -3.78 -2.46 38.27
C LEU A 266 -4.11 -1.02 38.70
N GLY A 267 -3.38 -0.52 39.70
CA GLY A 267 -3.55 0.83 40.25
C GLY A 267 -2.89 1.95 39.42
N HIS A 268 -2.14 1.57 38.38
CA HIS A 268 -1.42 2.44 37.45
C HIS A 268 -1.49 1.86 36.04
N TRP A 269 -1.35 2.71 35.03
CA TRP A 269 -1.32 2.35 33.60
C TRP A 269 -0.06 2.94 32.99
N VAL A 270 0.73 2.11 32.30
CA VAL A 270 2.06 2.46 31.80
C VAL A 270 2.19 2.16 30.32
N MET A 271 3.23 2.73 29.69
CA MET A 271 3.39 2.64 28.24
C MET A 271 3.51 1.20 27.75
N ARG A 272 4.27 0.35 28.45
CA ARG A 272 4.50 -1.04 28.04
C ARG A 272 3.23 -1.90 27.91
N ASP A 273 2.18 -1.48 28.61
CA ASP A 273 0.85 -2.10 28.62
C ASP A 273 -0.16 -1.32 27.77
N GLY A 274 0.26 -0.21 27.16
CA GLY A 274 -0.60 0.74 26.46
C GLY A 274 -1.26 0.23 25.18
N ASN A 275 -0.93 -0.99 24.73
CA ASN A 275 -1.48 -1.63 23.55
C ASN A 275 -2.65 -2.59 23.82
N TRP A 276 -3.45 -2.31 24.85
CA TRP A 276 -4.66 -3.05 25.21
C TRP A 276 -5.68 -3.21 24.07
N TRP A 277 -5.84 -2.19 23.23
CA TRP A 277 -6.83 -2.24 22.15
C TRP A 277 -6.26 -2.94 20.92
N ALA A 278 -7.02 -3.90 20.39
CA ALA A 278 -6.64 -4.56 19.15
C ALA A 278 -6.80 -3.66 17.91
N ASP A 279 -7.63 -2.62 18.02
CA ASP A 279 -7.67 -1.53 17.05
C ASP A 279 -6.37 -0.70 17.18
N PHE A 280 -5.43 -0.93 16.26
CA PHE A 280 -4.12 -0.32 16.34
C PHE A 280 -4.15 1.22 16.25
N PRO A 281 -5.04 1.90 15.49
CA PRO A 281 -5.13 3.36 15.55
C PRO A 281 -5.50 3.87 16.95
N THR A 282 -6.31 3.14 17.70
CA THR A 282 -6.61 3.45 19.11
C THR A 282 -5.40 3.24 20.01
N THR A 283 -4.69 2.12 19.86
CA THR A 283 -3.43 1.87 20.56
C THR A 283 -2.37 2.92 20.24
N ALA A 284 -2.21 3.31 18.97
CA ALA A 284 -1.25 4.32 18.53
C ALA A 284 -1.48 5.67 19.22
N ARG A 285 -2.75 6.09 19.36
CA ARG A 285 -3.12 7.29 20.13
C ARG A 285 -2.76 7.16 21.60
N GLN A 286 -3.04 6.01 22.21
CA GLN A 286 -2.72 5.76 23.62
C GLN A 286 -1.21 5.81 23.89
N VAL A 287 -0.41 5.10 23.09
CA VAL A 287 1.05 5.08 23.23
C VAL A 287 1.64 6.47 22.98
N THR A 288 1.11 7.21 22.00
CA THR A 288 1.54 8.61 21.76
C THR A 288 1.24 9.51 22.96
N GLN A 289 0.11 9.31 23.64
CA GLN A 289 -0.21 10.04 24.86
C GLN A 289 0.83 9.76 25.97
N PHE A 290 1.20 8.49 26.17
CA PHE A 290 2.25 8.12 27.11
C PHE A 290 3.59 8.77 26.76
N TRP A 291 3.96 8.73 25.47
CA TRP A 291 5.20 9.31 24.98
C TRP A 291 5.29 10.81 25.28
N GLN A 292 4.22 11.55 25.03
CA GLN A 292 4.16 12.98 25.31
C GLN A 292 4.20 13.29 26.81
N LEU A 293 3.54 12.47 27.66
CA LEU A 293 3.61 12.62 29.11
C LEU A 293 5.02 12.38 29.65
N ALA A 294 5.79 11.50 29.03
CA ALA A 294 7.19 11.27 29.34
C ALA A 294 8.14 12.37 28.81
N GLY A 295 7.61 13.46 28.23
CA GLY A 295 8.38 14.56 27.68
C GLY A 295 8.78 14.39 26.20
N GLY A 296 8.28 13.34 25.55
CA GLY A 296 8.46 13.10 24.13
C GLY A 296 7.85 14.21 23.26
N GLN A 297 8.53 14.53 22.16
CA GLN A 297 8.03 15.50 21.19
C GLN A 297 6.84 14.94 20.39
N PRO A 298 5.96 15.80 19.83
CA PRO A 298 4.90 15.37 18.93
C PRO A 298 5.46 14.56 17.75
N VAL A 299 4.68 13.55 17.34
CA VAL A 299 4.99 12.66 16.21
C VAL A 299 3.84 12.73 15.19
N ASP A 300 4.11 12.34 13.96
CA ASP A 300 3.17 12.35 12.84
C ASP A 300 2.40 11.02 12.68
N GLY A 301 2.80 9.99 13.43
CA GLY A 301 2.22 8.66 13.38
C GLY A 301 2.97 7.66 14.24
N VAL A 302 2.53 6.41 14.20
CA VAL A 302 3.12 5.29 14.94
C VAL A 302 3.37 4.11 14.01
N ILE A 303 4.56 3.52 14.07
CA ILE A 303 4.89 2.24 13.44
C ILE A 303 5.05 1.20 14.54
N GLY A 304 4.22 0.16 14.50
CA GLY A 304 4.39 -1.03 15.32
C GLY A 304 5.11 -2.12 14.53
N VAL A 305 6.18 -2.68 15.09
CA VAL A 305 6.92 -3.79 14.51
C VAL A 305 7.09 -4.91 15.52
N THR A 306 6.87 -6.15 15.10
CA THR A 306 7.24 -7.33 15.89
C THR A 306 8.69 -7.72 15.62
N ASP A 307 9.25 -8.55 16.51
CA ASP A 307 10.53 -9.23 16.29
C ASP A 307 10.52 -10.09 15.00
N GLN A 308 9.36 -10.63 14.61
CA GLN A 308 9.18 -11.33 13.33
C GLN A 308 9.30 -10.38 12.13
N ALA A 309 8.69 -9.18 12.16
CA ALA A 309 8.84 -8.20 11.09
C ALA A 309 10.32 -7.82 10.88
N ILE A 310 11.09 -7.67 11.95
CA ILE A 310 12.52 -7.39 11.87
C ILE A 310 13.26 -8.55 11.19
N ALA A 311 12.92 -9.80 11.51
CA ALA A 311 13.49 -10.97 10.84
C ALA A 311 13.16 -11.02 9.33
N ASP A 312 11.95 -10.62 8.94
CA ASP A 312 11.56 -10.57 7.53
C ASP A 312 12.26 -9.45 6.77
N LEU A 313 12.47 -8.29 7.41
CA LEU A 313 13.31 -7.22 6.85
C LEU A 313 14.76 -7.68 6.66
N LEU A 314 15.33 -8.46 7.59
CA LEU A 314 16.65 -9.09 7.44
C LEU A 314 16.69 -10.07 6.26
N ALA A 315 15.61 -10.79 5.97
CA ALA A 315 15.55 -11.66 4.80
C ALA A 315 15.67 -10.87 3.48
N VAL A 316 15.19 -9.63 3.46
CA VAL A 316 15.31 -8.72 2.31
C VAL A 316 16.70 -8.10 2.24
N ALA A 317 17.14 -7.46 3.33
CA ALA A 317 18.37 -6.68 3.40
C ALA A 317 19.64 -7.55 3.35
N GLY A 318 19.57 -8.74 3.96
CA GLY A 318 20.72 -9.60 4.19
C GLY A 318 21.19 -9.55 5.65
N PRO A 319 22.25 -10.30 5.98
CA PRO A 319 22.80 -10.36 7.32
C PRO A 319 23.44 -9.03 7.76
N LEU A 320 23.38 -8.73 9.05
CA LEU A 320 24.03 -7.58 9.69
C LEU A 320 25.24 -8.06 10.50
N SER A 321 26.30 -7.26 10.51
CA SER A 321 27.40 -7.44 11.47
C SER A 321 27.16 -6.52 12.66
N LEU A 322 27.12 -7.10 13.86
CA LEU A 322 26.99 -6.38 15.12
C LEU A 322 28.37 -5.91 15.62
N ALA A 323 28.38 -4.96 16.54
CA ALA A 323 29.57 -4.32 17.10
C ALA A 323 30.44 -5.27 17.93
N ASP A 324 29.84 -6.33 18.48
CA ASP A 324 30.55 -7.42 19.17
C ASP A 324 31.18 -8.44 18.21
N GLY A 325 30.96 -8.29 16.90
CA GLY A 325 31.47 -9.17 15.85
C GLY A 325 30.55 -10.33 15.50
N GLU A 326 29.41 -10.49 16.18
CA GLU A 326 28.40 -11.48 15.80
C GLU A 326 27.67 -11.08 14.51
N THR A 327 27.11 -12.08 13.82
CA THR A 327 26.33 -11.86 12.59
C THR A 327 24.86 -12.15 12.85
N LEU A 328 24.02 -11.11 12.75
CA LEU A 328 22.58 -11.24 12.84
C LEU A 328 21.99 -11.55 11.46
N ASN A 329 21.06 -12.49 11.40
CA ASN A 329 20.34 -12.88 10.20
C ASN A 329 18.95 -13.41 10.54
N VAL A 330 18.16 -13.74 9.52
CA VAL A 330 16.78 -14.23 9.67
C VAL A 330 16.66 -15.45 10.61
N ASN A 331 17.68 -16.33 10.65
CA ASN A 331 17.60 -17.59 11.41
C ASN A 331 17.91 -17.42 12.90
N ASN A 332 18.71 -16.42 13.27
CA ASN A 332 19.11 -16.21 14.67
C ASN A 332 18.50 -14.96 15.31
N MET A 333 17.77 -14.12 14.55
CA MET A 333 17.16 -12.88 15.07
C MET A 333 16.36 -13.08 16.35
N LYS A 334 15.39 -14.00 16.35
CA LYS A 334 14.55 -14.28 17.52
C LYS A 334 15.36 -14.82 18.70
N VAL A 335 16.31 -15.71 18.44
CA VAL A 335 17.16 -16.31 19.49
C VAL A 335 18.06 -15.25 20.12
N MET A 336 18.67 -14.37 19.32
CA MET A 336 19.53 -13.30 19.82
C MET A 336 18.72 -12.24 20.57
N ALA A 337 17.53 -11.89 20.10
CA ALA A 337 16.60 -11.02 20.83
C ALA A 337 16.27 -11.61 22.21
N ALA A 338 15.90 -12.89 22.28
CA ALA A 338 15.60 -13.59 23.53
C ALA A 338 16.81 -13.69 24.48
N GLN A 339 18.02 -13.87 23.96
CA GLN A 339 19.25 -13.89 24.77
C GLN A 339 19.53 -12.53 25.43
N HIS A 340 19.26 -11.43 24.72
CA HIS A 340 19.44 -10.08 25.26
C HIS A 340 18.39 -9.72 26.32
N ILE A 341 17.20 -10.34 26.27
CA ILE A 341 16.18 -10.27 27.34
C ILE A 341 16.66 -10.94 28.63
N HIS A 342 17.21 -12.15 28.51
CA HIS A 342 17.50 -13.01 29.68
C HIS A 342 18.92 -12.87 30.22
N SER A 343 19.73 -11.94 29.70
CA SER A 343 21.11 -11.81 30.16
C SER A 343 21.15 -11.28 31.60
N SER A 344 21.57 -12.14 32.52
CA SER A 344 21.56 -11.94 33.98
C SER A 344 22.69 -11.03 34.49
N GLN A 345 23.37 -10.29 33.62
CA GLN A 345 24.44 -9.40 34.03
C GLN A 345 23.92 -7.99 34.32
N PRO A 346 24.23 -7.40 35.49
CA PRO A 346 23.88 -6.03 35.80
C PRO A 346 24.52 -5.09 34.76
N SER A 347 23.69 -4.40 33.98
CA SER A 347 24.11 -3.36 33.06
C SER A 347 23.32 -2.09 33.37
N PRO A 348 23.96 -0.91 33.39
CA PRO A 348 23.24 0.36 33.52
C PRO A 348 22.37 0.70 32.31
N VAL A 349 22.50 -0.03 31.20
CA VAL A 349 21.70 0.08 29.98
C VAL A 349 20.87 -1.19 29.80
N ASN A 350 19.58 -1.08 29.47
CA ASN A 350 18.80 -2.24 29.08
C ASN A 350 19.36 -2.84 27.78
N LYS A 351 19.91 -4.06 27.88
CA LYS A 351 20.58 -4.75 26.78
C LYS A 351 19.64 -5.13 25.65
N GLN A 352 18.36 -5.34 25.92
CA GLN A 352 17.36 -5.64 24.88
C GLN A 352 17.17 -4.44 23.95
N SER A 353 16.95 -3.26 24.51
CA SER A 353 16.74 -2.05 23.71
C SER A 353 18.01 -1.55 23.05
N ALA A 354 19.18 -1.76 23.68
CA ALA A 354 20.46 -1.53 23.03
C ALA A 354 20.65 -2.42 21.79
N PHE A 355 20.29 -3.71 21.89
CA PHE A 355 20.29 -4.63 20.76
C PHE A 355 19.34 -4.15 19.66
N PHE A 356 18.08 -3.84 19.97
CA PHE A 356 17.14 -3.36 18.95
C PHE A 356 17.56 -2.01 18.33
N GLN A 357 18.15 -1.10 19.11
CA GLN A 357 18.71 0.14 18.59
C GLN A 357 19.85 -0.14 17.61
N GLU A 358 20.75 -1.05 17.95
CA GLU A 358 21.85 -1.44 17.06
C GLU A 358 21.34 -2.09 15.78
N VAL A 359 20.36 -3.00 15.89
CA VAL A 359 19.70 -3.62 14.73
C VAL A 359 19.06 -2.57 13.85
N ALA A 360 18.28 -1.65 14.43
CA ALA A 360 17.59 -0.61 13.67
C ALA A 360 18.59 0.32 12.93
N VAL A 361 19.65 0.77 13.63
CA VAL A 361 20.70 1.62 13.05
C VAL A 361 21.51 0.90 11.96
N SER A 362 21.72 -0.41 12.09
CA SER A 362 22.47 -1.20 11.12
C SER A 362 21.62 -1.62 9.91
N LEU A 363 20.33 -1.90 10.12
CA LEU A 363 19.39 -2.34 9.10
C LEU A 363 18.92 -1.19 8.20
N ALA A 364 18.68 -0.01 8.80
CA ALA A 364 18.17 1.16 8.08
C ALA A 364 18.99 1.52 6.83
N PRO A 365 20.33 1.69 6.89
CA PRO A 365 21.14 1.99 5.71
C PRO A 365 21.09 0.89 4.64
N GLN A 366 20.98 -0.38 5.02
CA GLN A 366 20.89 -1.48 4.06
C GLN A 366 19.57 -1.46 3.29
N LEU A 367 18.47 -1.12 3.97
CA LEU A 367 17.16 -0.97 3.32
C LEU A 367 17.11 0.28 2.42
N GLU A 368 17.74 1.38 2.81
CA GLU A 368 17.84 2.59 1.96
C GLU A 368 18.66 2.36 0.68
N GLN A 369 19.70 1.52 0.79
CA GLN A 369 20.60 1.16 -0.31
C GLN A 369 20.18 -0.12 -1.03
N LEU A 370 18.96 -0.62 -0.75
CA LEU A 370 18.48 -1.88 -1.30
C LEU A 370 18.44 -1.82 -2.84
N PRO A 371 19.08 -2.76 -3.55
CA PRO A 371 19.05 -2.81 -5.01
C PRO A 371 17.63 -2.94 -5.54
N SER A 372 17.35 -2.31 -6.69
CA SER A 372 16.02 -2.29 -7.32
C SER A 372 15.45 -3.69 -7.59
N GLU A 373 16.31 -4.68 -7.83
CA GLU A 373 15.92 -6.08 -8.09
C GLU A 373 15.29 -6.74 -6.85
N ARG A 374 15.55 -6.21 -5.65
CA ARG A 374 15.02 -6.74 -4.37
C ARG A 374 13.73 -6.05 -3.95
N TRP A 375 13.28 -5.00 -4.65
CA TRP A 375 12.13 -4.20 -4.24
C TRP A 375 10.81 -4.94 -4.37
N SER A 376 10.64 -5.78 -5.40
CA SER A 376 9.47 -6.64 -5.51
C SER A 376 9.36 -7.58 -4.30
N PHE A 377 10.49 -8.13 -3.86
CA PHE A 377 10.55 -8.94 -2.65
C PHE A 377 10.28 -8.13 -1.38
N LEU A 378 10.82 -6.92 -1.24
CA LEU A 378 10.51 -6.01 -0.12
C LEU A 378 9.02 -5.69 -0.05
N ILE A 379 8.37 -5.34 -1.17
CA ILE A 379 6.93 -5.05 -1.22
C ILE A 379 6.12 -6.27 -0.81
N GLN A 380 6.49 -7.46 -1.29
CA GLN A 380 5.83 -8.72 -0.90
C GLN A 380 5.99 -9.01 0.59
N GLN A 381 7.17 -8.78 1.17
CA GLN A 381 7.39 -8.93 2.62
C GLN A 381 6.58 -7.90 3.39
N PHE A 382 6.56 -6.64 2.97
CA PHE A 382 5.77 -5.58 3.58
C PHE A 382 4.28 -5.92 3.64
N GLN A 383 3.71 -6.37 2.52
CA GLN A 383 2.33 -6.85 2.47
C GLN A 383 2.09 -8.08 3.35
N THR A 384 3.06 -8.97 3.46
CA THR A 384 2.97 -10.16 4.31
C THR A 384 2.99 -9.79 5.78
N MET A 385 3.89 -8.90 6.20
CA MET A 385 3.97 -8.38 7.56
C MET A 385 2.69 -7.64 7.94
N ALA A 386 2.18 -6.78 7.04
CA ALA A 386 0.91 -6.08 7.25
C ALA A 386 -0.26 -7.07 7.44
N ARG A 387 -0.39 -8.10 6.59
CA ARG A 387 -1.45 -9.12 6.73
C ARG A 387 -1.35 -9.94 8.02
N ARG A 388 -0.15 -10.17 8.53
CA ARG A 388 0.08 -10.89 9.81
C ARG A 388 0.02 -9.98 11.03
N HIS A 389 -0.17 -8.66 10.84
CA HIS A 389 -0.07 -7.63 11.87
C HIS A 389 1.31 -7.58 12.56
N ASP A 390 2.36 -8.08 11.88
CA ASP A 390 3.75 -7.93 12.33
C ASP A 390 4.27 -6.51 12.09
N LEU A 391 3.67 -5.82 11.13
CA LEU A 391 3.92 -4.42 10.82
C LEU A 391 2.59 -3.68 10.77
N LEU A 392 2.46 -2.65 11.61
CA LEU A 392 1.27 -1.81 11.71
C LEU A 392 1.67 -0.35 11.59
N LEU A 393 0.89 0.45 10.86
CA LEU A 393 1.24 1.83 10.53
C LEU A 393 0.02 2.75 10.64
N THR A 394 0.06 3.69 11.59
CA THR A 394 -0.95 4.73 11.73
C THR A 394 -0.34 6.10 11.49
N SER A 395 -1.06 6.98 10.79
CA SER A 395 -0.71 8.40 10.70
C SER A 395 -1.75 9.27 11.41
N PHE A 396 -1.30 10.42 11.90
CA PHE A 396 -2.17 11.48 12.41
C PHE A 396 -2.47 12.55 11.36
N ASP A 397 -1.87 12.47 10.17
CA ASP A 397 -2.34 13.19 8.99
C ASP A 397 -3.61 12.48 8.45
N PRO A 398 -4.76 13.15 8.32
CA PRO A 398 -6.00 12.51 7.90
C PRO A 398 -5.94 11.83 6.53
N ASN A 399 -5.16 12.38 5.58
CA ASN A 399 -5.06 11.81 4.24
C ASN A 399 -4.22 10.52 4.27
N LEU A 400 -3.11 10.54 5.01
CA LEU A 400 -2.29 9.34 5.20
C LEU A 400 -3.02 8.27 6.03
N ALA A 401 -3.80 8.67 7.03
CA ALA A 401 -4.59 7.75 7.84
C ALA A 401 -5.61 6.98 6.97
N VAL A 402 -6.36 7.67 6.11
CA VAL A 402 -7.29 7.04 5.16
C VAL A 402 -6.54 6.12 4.20
N ALA A 403 -5.39 6.56 3.69
CA ALA A 403 -4.62 5.73 2.76
C ALA A 403 -4.05 4.47 3.42
N PHE A 404 -3.51 4.56 4.63
CA PHE A 404 -3.01 3.39 5.37
C PHE A 404 -4.14 2.42 5.70
N HIS A 405 -5.33 2.93 6.00
CA HIS A 405 -6.53 2.12 6.18
C HIS A 405 -6.93 1.36 4.90
N GLU A 406 -7.07 2.06 3.78
CA GLU A 406 -7.45 1.46 2.49
C GLU A 406 -6.40 0.45 1.98
N LEU A 407 -5.14 0.63 2.34
CA LEU A 407 -4.04 -0.30 2.04
C LEU A 407 -3.93 -1.46 3.05
N GLY A 408 -4.74 -1.47 4.12
CA GLY A 408 -4.75 -2.51 5.15
C GLY A 408 -3.48 -2.51 6.01
N LEU A 409 -2.86 -1.35 6.23
CA LEU A 409 -1.62 -1.18 6.99
C LEU A 409 -1.88 -0.77 8.44
N ASP A 410 -3.03 -0.19 8.72
CA ASP A 410 -3.28 0.50 9.99
C ASP A 410 -3.74 -0.42 11.13
N GLY A 411 -4.04 -1.69 10.86
CA GLY A 411 -4.54 -2.64 11.86
C GLY A 411 -5.87 -2.20 12.49
N ALA A 412 -6.64 -1.35 11.82
CA ALA A 412 -7.95 -0.95 12.30
C ALA A 412 -8.90 -2.14 12.30
N LEU A 413 -9.71 -2.23 13.36
CA LEU A 413 -10.82 -3.17 13.38
C LEU A 413 -11.85 -2.73 12.33
N GLN A 414 -12.03 -3.55 11.29
CA GLN A 414 -12.93 -3.21 10.21
C GLN A 414 -14.37 -3.19 10.72
N GLY A 415 -15.03 -2.04 10.61
CA GLY A 415 -16.49 -1.99 10.60
C GLY A 415 -16.97 -2.62 9.30
N GLN A 416 -17.06 -3.95 9.26
CA GLN A 416 -17.72 -4.62 8.15
C GLN A 416 -19.21 -4.22 8.14
N THR A 417 -19.85 -4.34 6.97
CA THR A 417 -21.28 -4.09 6.81
C THR A 417 -22.15 -5.07 7.62
N ASP A 418 -21.56 -6.15 8.11
CA ASP A 418 -22.20 -7.22 8.89
C ASP A 418 -21.52 -7.43 10.25
N ASP A 419 -22.23 -8.10 11.17
CA ASP A 419 -21.71 -8.48 12.49
C ASP A 419 -20.53 -9.45 12.37
N TYR A 420 -19.45 -9.22 13.13
CA TYR A 420 -18.31 -10.13 13.20
C TYR A 420 -17.80 -10.28 14.65
N ILE A 421 -17.10 -11.39 14.90
CA ILE A 421 -16.41 -11.66 16.16
C ILE A 421 -14.90 -11.62 15.89
N TYR A 422 -14.19 -10.81 16.66
CA TYR A 422 -12.73 -10.77 16.67
C TYR A 422 -12.22 -11.19 18.04
N LEU A 423 -11.69 -12.42 18.12
CA LEU A 423 -11.15 -12.97 19.35
C LEU A 423 -9.69 -12.54 19.49
N VAL A 424 -9.36 -11.92 20.63
CA VAL A 424 -8.02 -11.43 20.96
C VAL A 424 -7.64 -11.94 22.33
N GLU A 425 -6.42 -12.45 22.44
CA GLU A 425 -5.81 -12.91 23.68
C GLU A 425 -4.75 -11.91 24.14
N ASP A 426 -4.75 -11.59 25.43
CA ASP A 426 -3.82 -10.63 26.05
C ASP A 426 -3.43 -11.14 27.45
N ASN A 427 -2.13 -11.37 27.68
CA ASN A 427 -1.60 -11.85 28.96
C ASN A 427 -1.06 -10.72 29.86
N LEU A 428 -1.87 -9.67 30.06
CA LEU A 428 -1.56 -8.47 30.86
C LEU A 428 -1.30 -8.69 32.37
N ALA A 429 -1.33 -9.92 32.87
CA ALA A 429 -1.38 -10.23 34.30
C ALA A 429 -0.09 -10.83 34.90
N ASP A 430 1.07 -10.66 34.24
CA ASP A 430 2.37 -11.20 34.69
C ASP A 430 3.10 -10.33 35.72
#